data_AF-A0A7Y8H584-F1
#
_entry.id   AF-A0A7Y8H584-F1
#
_cell.length_a   1.000
_cell.length_b   1.000
_cell.length_c   1.000
_cell.angle_alpha   90.00
_cell.angle_beta   90.00
_cell.angle_gamma   90.00
#
_symmetry.space_group_name_H-M   'P 1'
#
loop_
_entity.id
_entity.type
_entity.pdbx_description
1 polymer ?
#
loop_
_entity_poly.entity_id
_entity_poly.type
_entity_poly.pdbx_seq_one_letter_code
_entity_poly.pdbx_strand_id
1 'polypeptide(L)'
;MKITQHTITNLIAKDSSGCFWLIGLFFVVIAGTFVIGLMGAFNNLNELNQLEQTAAWSISLAGVAAGIWIIYSNPAIKSDFDKREDVVKINRKGFMKNESEQYPLKEIDDIVINESKDDDGDPIFSVDIKLNSGKTIPLTKTWLRNKKDLEENIKQIKDFLGKG
;
A
#
# COMPACT_ATOMS: atom_id res chain seq x y z
N MET A 1 -8.86 1.04 -3.13
CA MET A 1 -8.84 1.62 -4.49
C MET A 1 -10.07 2.48 -4.74
N LYS A 2 -9.91 3.61 -5.43
CA LYS A 2 -10.97 4.52 -5.86
C LYS A 2 -10.68 5.07 -7.25
N ILE A 3 -11.69 5.16 -8.13
CA ILE A 3 -11.57 5.84 -9.42
C ILE A 3 -11.60 7.35 -9.18
N THR A 4 -10.60 8.05 -9.68
CA THR A 4 -10.43 9.51 -9.49
C THR A 4 -10.64 10.32 -10.76
N GLN A 5 -10.56 9.68 -11.92
CA GLN A 5 -10.85 10.28 -13.20
C GLN A 5 -11.43 9.20 -14.11
N HIS A 6 -12.51 9.54 -14.82
CA HIS A 6 -13.12 8.66 -15.80
C HIS A 6 -13.57 9.51 -16.99
N THR A 7 -12.87 9.36 -18.10
CA THR A 7 -13.18 9.99 -19.39
C THR A 7 -13.25 8.91 -20.46
N ILE A 8 -13.68 9.26 -21.67
CA ILE A 8 -13.78 8.30 -22.79
C ILE A 8 -12.42 7.65 -23.11
N THR A 9 -11.33 8.43 -22.97
CA THR A 9 -9.99 8.00 -23.38
C THR A 9 -9.05 7.67 -22.23
N ASN A 10 -9.37 8.08 -21.00
CA ASN A 10 -8.50 7.87 -19.85
C ASN A 10 -9.33 7.56 -18.58
N LEU A 11 -8.90 6.53 -17.85
CA LEU A 11 -9.41 6.17 -16.53
C LEU A 11 -8.25 6.07 -15.53
N ILE A 12 -8.36 6.74 -14.38
CA ILE A 12 -7.35 6.71 -13.31
C ILE A 12 -7.93 6.09 -12.04
N ALA A 13 -7.38 4.95 -11.64
CA ALA A 13 -7.61 4.33 -10.34
C ALA A 13 -6.46 4.61 -9.38
N LYS A 14 -6.78 4.93 -8.13
CA LYS A 14 -5.78 5.18 -7.07
C LYS A 14 -6.06 4.31 -5.84
N ASP A 15 -5.00 3.75 -5.29
CA ASP A 15 -4.98 3.09 -3.99
C ASP A 15 -4.04 3.86 -3.07
N SER A 16 -4.58 4.42 -1.99
CA SER A 16 -3.83 5.28 -1.07
C SER A 16 -3.36 4.48 0.14
N SER A 17 -2.06 4.50 0.39
CA SER A 17 -1.46 3.95 1.60
C SER A 17 -1.23 5.01 2.69
N GLY A 18 -1.83 6.20 2.55
CA GLY A 18 -1.55 7.35 3.41
C GLY A 18 -1.78 7.09 4.90
N CYS A 19 -2.80 6.31 5.26
CA CYS A 19 -3.07 5.95 6.66
C CYS A 19 -1.90 5.13 7.25
N PHE A 20 -1.40 4.13 6.52
CA PHE A 20 -0.26 3.33 6.96
C PHE A 20 1.02 4.16 7.08
N TRP A 21 1.23 5.15 6.22
CA TRP A 21 2.37 6.06 6.34
C TRP A 21 2.28 6.91 7.60
N LEU A 22 1.10 7.42 7.95
CA LEU A 22 0.90 8.17 9.20
C LEU A 22 1.15 7.29 10.42
N ILE A 23 0.64 6.06 10.42
CA ILE A 23 0.88 5.09 11.49
C ILE A 23 2.38 4.80 11.62
N GLY A 24 3.06 4.46 10.52
CA GLY A 24 4.49 4.19 10.56
C GLY A 24 5.30 5.40 11.03
N LEU A 25 4.94 6.61 10.61
CA LEU A 25 5.58 7.85 11.05
C LEU A 25 5.37 8.11 12.54
N PHE A 26 4.18 7.83 13.06
CA PHE A 26 3.91 7.91 14.50
C PHE A 26 4.84 7.00 15.30
N PHE A 27 5.05 5.75 14.86
CA PHE A 27 6.01 4.83 15.50
C PHE A 27 7.44 5.36 15.44
N VAL A 28 7.89 5.84 14.28
CA VAL A 28 9.24 6.40 14.11
C VAL A 28 9.46 7.60 15.01
N VAL A 29 8.49 8.53 15.07
CA VAL A 29 8.61 9.74 15.88
C VAL A 29 8.65 9.39 17.36
N ILE A 30 7.67 8.63 17.87
CA ILE A 30 7.62 8.32 19.30
C ILE A 30 8.84 7.50 19.71
N ALA A 31 9.07 6.35 19.07
CA ALA A 31 10.20 5.50 19.43
C ALA A 31 11.55 6.21 19.22
N GLY A 32 11.65 7.08 18.20
CA GLY A 32 12.81 7.93 17.96
C GLY A 32 13.06 8.92 19.10
N THR A 33 12.02 9.53 19.68
CA THR A 33 12.20 10.39 20.87
C THR A 33 12.73 9.62 22.08
N PHE A 34 12.32 8.36 22.27
CA PHE A 34 12.87 7.51 23.33
C PHE A 34 14.33 7.16 23.07
N VAL A 35 14.71 6.84 21.81
CA VAL A 35 16.12 6.64 21.43
C VAL A 35 16.96 7.88 21.77
N ILE A 36 16.51 9.08 21.39
CA ILE A 36 17.19 10.34 21.71
C ILE A 36 17.26 10.56 23.23
N GLY A 37 16.18 10.25 23.95
CA GLY A 37 16.10 10.23 25.41
C GLY A 37 17.22 9.40 26.03
N LEU A 38 17.34 8.15 25.59
CA LEU A 38 18.35 7.17 26.04
C LEU A 38 19.79 7.53 25.63
N MET A 39 19.97 8.39 24.62
CA MET A 39 21.28 8.96 24.26
C MET A 39 21.74 10.09 25.20
N GLY A 40 20.96 10.43 26.22
CA GLY A 40 21.31 11.42 27.24
C GLY A 40 20.43 12.65 27.27
N ALA A 41 19.35 12.71 26.47
CA ALA A 41 18.37 13.79 26.59
C ALA A 41 17.47 13.64 27.84
N PHE A 42 17.39 12.44 28.43
CA PHE A 42 16.74 12.22 29.72
C PHE A 42 17.74 12.38 30.87
N ASN A 43 17.40 13.25 31.83
CA ASN A 43 18.28 13.56 32.97
C ASN A 43 18.31 12.47 34.05
N ASN A 44 17.37 11.53 34.02
CA ASN A 44 17.15 10.51 35.04
C ASN A 44 17.53 9.09 34.59
N LEU A 45 18.30 8.93 33.51
CA LEU A 45 18.72 7.60 33.04
C LEU A 45 19.51 6.80 34.09
N ASN A 46 20.25 7.51 34.96
CA ASN A 46 21.05 6.89 36.02
C ASN A 46 20.19 6.24 37.12
N GLU A 47 18.89 6.54 37.18
CA GLU A 47 17.96 5.90 38.11
C GLU A 47 17.52 4.51 37.64
N LEU A 48 17.69 4.21 36.35
CA LEU A 48 17.36 2.91 35.76
C LEU A 48 18.53 1.96 35.90
N ASN A 49 18.24 0.70 36.22
CA ASN A 49 19.26 -0.35 36.20
C ASN A 49 19.64 -0.72 34.75
N GLN A 50 20.75 -1.44 34.57
CA GLN A 50 21.25 -1.80 33.24
C GLN A 50 20.27 -2.64 32.41
N LEU A 51 19.47 -3.48 33.06
CA LEU A 51 18.49 -4.33 32.39
C LEU A 51 17.32 -3.50 31.84
N GLU A 52 16.83 -2.54 32.62
CA GLU A 52 15.81 -1.58 32.22
C GLU A 52 16.28 -0.70 31.06
N GLN A 53 17.52 -0.20 31.12
CA GLN A 53 18.11 0.58 30.03
C GLN A 53 18.22 -0.27 28.75
N THR A 54 18.69 -1.51 28.86
CA THR A 54 18.83 -2.41 27.70
C THR A 54 17.46 -2.76 27.10
N ALA A 55 16.47 -3.02 27.94
CA ALA A 55 15.10 -3.28 27.50
C ALA A 55 14.50 -2.05 26.80
N ALA A 56 14.69 -0.86 27.38
CA ALA A 56 14.21 0.40 26.80
C ALA A 56 14.84 0.65 25.42
N TRP A 57 16.15 0.45 25.28
CA TRP A 57 16.85 0.52 23.98
C TRP A 57 16.26 -0.45 22.96
N SER A 58 16.07 -1.70 23.36
CA SER A 58 15.59 -2.76 22.48
C SER A 58 14.17 -2.46 21.96
N ILE A 59 13.27 -2.06 22.85
CA ILE A 59 11.89 -1.71 22.50
C ILE A 59 11.86 -0.47 21.59
N SER A 60 12.67 0.55 21.89
CA SER A 60 12.69 1.79 21.12
C SER A 60 13.24 1.55 19.70
N LEU A 61 14.33 0.81 19.56
CA LEU A 61 14.88 0.46 18.24
C LEU A 61 13.92 -0.41 17.45
N ALA A 62 13.26 -1.39 18.09
CA ALA A 62 12.23 -2.20 17.46
C ALA A 62 11.05 -1.34 16.97
N GLY A 63 10.60 -0.35 17.76
CA GLY A 63 9.55 0.58 17.37
C GLY A 63 9.93 1.42 16.14
N VAL A 64 11.16 1.96 16.10
CA VAL A 64 11.66 2.70 14.93
C VAL A 64 11.72 1.79 13.71
N ALA A 65 12.28 0.59 13.84
CA ALA A 65 12.39 -0.37 12.76
C ALA A 65 11.01 -0.78 12.22
N ALA A 66 10.05 -1.05 13.09
CA ALA A 66 8.68 -1.37 12.73
C ALA A 66 8.01 -0.21 11.97
N GLY A 67 8.18 1.03 12.44
CA GLY A 67 7.65 2.21 11.76
C GLY A 67 8.22 2.39 10.35
N ILE A 68 9.54 2.25 10.18
CA ILE A 68 10.22 2.29 8.88
C ILE A 68 9.69 1.16 7.98
N TRP A 69 9.57 -0.06 8.51
CA TRP A 69 9.07 -1.22 7.77
C TRP A 69 7.63 -1.01 7.27
N ILE A 70 6.75 -0.47 8.11
CA ILE A 70 5.35 -0.15 7.75
C ILE A 70 5.32 0.85 6.59
N ILE A 71 6.10 1.92 6.66
CA ILE A 71 6.16 2.94 5.59
C ILE A 71 6.68 2.31 4.28
N TYR A 72 7.73 1.51 4.36
CA TYR A 72 8.38 0.92 3.18
C TYR A 72 7.52 -0.15 2.50
N SER A 73 6.80 -0.96 3.28
CA SER A 73 6.04 -2.11 2.77
C SER A 73 4.71 -1.72 2.09
N ASN A 74 4.26 -0.48 2.26
CA ASN A 74 2.94 -0.02 1.82
C ASN A 74 3.05 1.14 0.81
N PRO A 75 3.49 0.91 -0.45
CA PRO A 75 3.50 1.94 -1.48
C PRO A 75 2.08 2.27 -1.96
N ALA A 76 1.84 3.55 -2.25
CA ALA A 76 0.61 3.98 -2.92
C ALA A 76 0.63 3.55 -4.40
N ILE A 77 -0.51 3.10 -4.94
CA ILE A 77 -0.61 2.62 -6.32
C ILE A 77 -1.50 3.59 -7.11
N LYS A 78 -1.01 4.06 -8.27
CA LYS A 78 -1.81 4.79 -9.27
C LYS A 78 -1.78 3.99 -10.57
N SER A 79 -2.95 3.58 -11.04
CA SER A 79 -3.13 2.93 -12.33
C SER A 79 -3.81 3.90 -13.29
N ASP A 80 -3.17 4.16 -14.43
CA ASP A 80 -3.60 5.11 -15.45
C ASP A 80 -3.84 4.33 -16.75
N PHE A 81 -5.11 4.11 -17.09
CA PHE A 81 -5.52 3.40 -18.28
C PHE A 81 -5.77 4.42 -19.39
N ASP A 82 -4.93 4.44 -20.41
CA ASP A 82 -4.98 5.41 -21.50
C ASP A 82 -5.21 4.72 -22.86
N LYS A 83 -6.39 4.95 -23.45
CA LYS A 83 -6.75 4.41 -24.78
C LYS A 83 -6.06 5.10 -25.94
N ARG A 84 -5.56 6.34 -25.75
CA ARG A 84 -4.85 7.06 -26.82
C ARG A 84 -3.49 6.44 -27.05
N GLU A 85 -2.83 6.07 -25.97
CA GLU A 85 -1.53 5.40 -26.00
C GLU A 85 -1.64 3.86 -26.02
N ASP A 86 -2.86 3.31 -25.85
CA ASP A 86 -3.15 1.88 -25.75
C ASP A 86 -2.36 1.16 -24.64
N VAL A 87 -2.17 1.85 -23.49
CA VAL A 87 -1.42 1.31 -22.35
C VAL A 87 -2.12 1.54 -21.02
N VAL A 88 -1.85 0.64 -20.06
CA VAL A 88 -2.02 0.90 -18.63
C VAL A 88 -0.66 1.18 -18.01
N LYS A 89 -0.53 2.31 -17.32
CA LYS A 89 0.66 2.68 -16.55
C LYS A 89 0.37 2.49 -15.06
N ILE A 90 1.14 1.63 -14.41
CA ILE A 90 1.02 1.34 -12.97
C ILE A 90 2.21 1.96 -12.27
N ASN A 91 1.94 3.01 -11.51
CA ASN A 91 2.95 3.73 -10.74
C ASN A 91 2.79 3.37 -9.26
N ARG A 92 3.82 2.78 -8.68
CA ARG A 92 3.91 2.49 -7.25
C ARG A 92 4.84 3.50 -6.61
N LYS A 93 4.27 4.38 -5.80
CA LYS A 93 4.98 5.43 -5.09
C LYS A 93 5.17 5.01 -3.64
N GLY A 94 6.36 4.52 -3.31
CA GLY A 94 6.80 4.33 -1.94
C GLY A 94 7.49 5.59 -1.39
N PHE A 95 7.94 5.52 -0.15
CA PHE A 95 8.71 6.61 0.46
C PHE A 95 10.14 6.72 -0.12
N MET A 96 10.80 5.60 -0.39
CA MET A 96 12.17 5.56 -0.94
C MET A 96 12.24 5.10 -2.40
N LYS A 97 11.29 4.28 -2.86
CA LYS A 97 11.30 3.69 -4.19
C LYS A 97 10.05 4.06 -4.95
N ASN A 98 10.23 4.52 -6.18
CA ASN A 98 9.17 4.70 -7.15
C ASN A 98 9.37 3.68 -8.25
N GLU A 99 8.35 2.87 -8.51
CA GLU A 99 8.34 1.91 -9.61
C GLU A 99 7.25 2.31 -10.59
N SER A 100 7.56 2.20 -11.88
CA SER A 100 6.60 2.43 -12.95
C SER A 100 6.69 1.26 -13.91
N GLU A 101 5.56 0.61 -14.14
CA GLU A 101 5.41 -0.46 -15.12
C GLU A 101 4.34 -0.06 -16.12
N GLN A 102 4.49 -0.49 -17.37
CA GLN A 102 3.54 -0.21 -18.43
C GLN A 102 3.20 -1.49 -19.17
N TYR A 103 1.93 -1.67 -19.49
CA TYR A 103 1.42 -2.84 -20.19
C TYR A 103 0.44 -2.40 -21.28
N PRO A 104 0.47 -2.99 -22.48
CA PRO A 104 -0.55 -2.72 -23.49
C PRO A 104 -1.95 -3.07 -22.99
N LEU A 105 -2.98 -2.27 -23.28
CA LEU A 105 -4.35 -2.57 -22.83
C LEU A 105 -4.87 -3.87 -23.44
N LYS A 106 -4.47 -4.18 -24.68
CA LYS A 106 -4.77 -5.46 -25.35
C LYS A 106 -4.20 -6.70 -24.66
N GLU A 107 -3.15 -6.55 -23.83
CA GLU A 107 -2.57 -7.67 -23.06
C GLU A 107 -3.34 -7.96 -21.79
N ILE A 108 -4.22 -7.05 -21.34
CA ILE A 108 -5.09 -7.30 -20.21
C ILE A 108 -6.09 -8.37 -20.65
N ASP A 109 -6.13 -9.50 -19.93
CA ASP A 109 -7.13 -10.56 -20.08
C ASP A 109 -8.38 -10.21 -19.29
N ASP A 110 -8.22 -9.94 -18.00
CA ASP A 110 -9.31 -9.60 -17.09
C ASP A 110 -8.85 -8.75 -15.91
N ILE A 111 -9.81 -8.20 -15.18
CA ILE A 111 -9.63 -7.58 -13.86
C ILE A 111 -10.36 -8.45 -12.84
N VAL A 112 -9.63 -9.04 -11.90
CA VAL A 112 -10.16 -10.04 -10.97
C VAL A 112 -10.11 -9.55 -9.54
N ILE A 113 -11.13 -9.94 -8.75
CA ILE A 113 -11.10 -9.82 -7.30
C ILE A 113 -10.54 -11.13 -6.75
N ASN A 114 -9.46 -11.04 -5.99
CA ASN A 114 -9.00 -12.13 -5.16
C ASN A 114 -9.68 -12.03 -3.80
N GLU A 115 -10.27 -13.13 -3.35
CA GLU A 115 -10.90 -13.26 -2.04
C GLU A 115 -10.01 -14.13 -1.15
N SER A 116 -9.79 -13.68 0.08
CA SER A 116 -9.12 -14.44 1.15
C SER A 116 -9.90 -14.26 2.44
N LYS A 117 -9.41 -14.84 3.54
CA LYS A 117 -9.97 -14.66 4.87
C LYS A 117 -8.93 -14.06 5.80
N ASP A 118 -9.34 -13.16 6.67
CA ASP A 118 -8.49 -12.69 7.76
C ASP A 118 -8.44 -13.72 8.92
N ASP A 119 -7.74 -13.35 9.99
CA ASP A 119 -7.55 -14.22 11.16
C ASP A 119 -8.86 -14.55 11.90
N ASP A 120 -9.90 -13.72 11.71
CA ASP A 120 -11.24 -13.93 12.27
C ASP A 120 -12.15 -14.75 11.32
N GLY A 121 -11.66 -15.09 10.13
CA GLY A 121 -12.40 -15.80 9.10
C GLY A 121 -13.28 -14.90 8.24
N ASP A 122 -13.24 -13.58 8.44
CA ASP A 122 -13.98 -12.60 7.64
C ASP A 122 -13.35 -12.47 6.25
N PRO A 123 -14.16 -12.30 5.19
CA PRO A 123 -13.63 -12.20 3.84
C PRO A 123 -12.92 -10.86 3.62
N ILE A 124 -11.76 -10.93 2.98
CA ILE A 124 -10.95 -9.79 2.58
C ILE A 124 -10.62 -9.87 1.09
N PHE A 125 -10.51 -8.73 0.44
CA PHE A 125 -10.49 -8.63 -1.02
C PHE A 125 -9.29 -7.81 -1.52
N SER A 126 -8.69 -8.25 -2.62
CA SER A 126 -7.71 -7.46 -3.39
C SER A 126 -8.06 -7.51 -4.87
N VAL A 127 -7.54 -6.56 -5.66
CA VAL A 127 -7.82 -6.43 -7.09
C VAL A 127 -6.54 -6.54 -7.89
N ASP A 128 -6.55 -7.45 -8.87
CA ASP A 128 -5.43 -7.70 -9.77
C ASP A 128 -5.85 -7.54 -11.24
N ILE A 129 -4.91 -7.08 -12.06
CA ILE A 129 -4.96 -7.24 -13.52
C ILE A 129 -4.41 -8.61 -13.85
N LYS A 130 -5.15 -9.41 -14.59
CA LYS A 130 -4.65 -10.63 -15.22
C LYS A 130 -4.26 -10.30 -16.65
N LEU A 131 -3.03 -10.63 -17.04
CA LEU A 131 -2.57 -10.51 -18.42
C LEU A 131 -2.79 -11.81 -19.20
N ASN A 132 -2.84 -11.72 -20.53
CA ASN A 132 -2.94 -12.85 -21.46
C ASN A 132 -1.76 -13.84 -21.29
N SER A 133 -0.63 -13.37 -20.78
CA SER A 133 0.54 -14.20 -20.45
C SER A 133 0.35 -15.07 -19.21
N GLY A 134 -0.75 -14.88 -18.47
CA GLY A 134 -0.99 -15.50 -17.17
C GLY A 134 -0.38 -14.75 -15.98
N LYS A 135 0.43 -13.71 -16.23
CA LYS A 135 0.97 -12.83 -15.17
C LYS A 135 -0.17 -12.05 -14.51
N THR A 136 -0.18 -12.00 -13.19
CA THR A 136 -1.06 -11.12 -12.41
C THR A 136 -0.31 -9.90 -11.90
N ILE A 137 -0.96 -8.74 -11.93
CA ILE A 137 -0.40 -7.47 -11.48
C ILE A 137 -1.35 -6.82 -10.47
N PRO A 138 -0.93 -6.64 -9.22
CA PRO A 138 -1.80 -6.06 -8.20
C PRO A 138 -2.07 -4.58 -8.46
N LEU A 139 -3.36 -4.20 -8.40
CA LEU A 139 -3.84 -2.82 -8.41
C LEU A 139 -4.10 -2.27 -7.01
N THR A 140 -4.28 -3.15 -6.03
CA THR A 140 -4.34 -2.81 -4.62
C THR A 140 -3.19 -3.46 -3.88
N LYS A 141 -2.57 -2.74 -2.95
CA LYS A 141 -1.56 -3.35 -2.07
C LYS A 141 -2.19 -3.95 -0.82
N THR A 142 -3.20 -3.26 -0.29
CA THR A 142 -3.86 -3.62 0.96
C THR A 142 -5.12 -4.41 0.69
N TRP A 143 -5.38 -5.41 1.52
CA TRP A 143 -6.66 -6.10 1.53
C TRP A 143 -7.76 -5.17 2.03
N LEU A 144 -8.92 -5.23 1.39
CA LEU A 144 -10.08 -4.38 1.61
C LEU A 144 -11.25 -5.23 2.07
N ARG A 145 -12.12 -4.69 2.94
CA ARG A 145 -13.30 -5.43 3.44
C ARG A 145 -14.57 -5.19 2.63
N ASN A 146 -14.65 -4.09 1.88
CA ASN A 146 -15.87 -3.74 1.14
C ASN A 146 -15.84 -4.28 -0.30
N LYS A 147 -16.44 -5.45 -0.51
CA LYS A 147 -16.56 -6.10 -1.82
C LYS A 147 -17.35 -5.27 -2.83
N LYS A 148 -18.45 -4.66 -2.41
CA LYS A 148 -19.38 -3.94 -3.30
C LYS A 148 -18.71 -2.75 -3.98
N ASP A 149 -18.00 -1.93 -3.19
CA ASP A 149 -17.25 -0.78 -3.74
C ASP A 149 -16.19 -1.24 -4.75
N LEU A 150 -15.56 -2.40 -4.50
CA LEU A 150 -14.58 -2.97 -5.43
C LEU A 150 -15.22 -3.46 -6.72
N GLU A 151 -16.34 -4.17 -6.64
CA GLU A 151 -17.10 -4.65 -7.80
C GLU A 151 -17.55 -3.47 -8.68
N GLU A 152 -18.02 -2.37 -8.09
CA GLU A 152 -18.40 -1.16 -8.82
C GLU A 152 -17.21 -0.51 -9.54
N ASN A 153 -16.06 -0.41 -8.88
CA ASN A 153 -14.85 0.13 -9.49
C ASN A 153 -14.33 -0.80 -10.60
N ILE A 154 -14.36 -2.11 -10.40
CA ILE A 154 -13.93 -3.09 -11.41
C ILE A 154 -14.85 -3.06 -12.60
N LYS A 155 -16.16 -2.99 -12.40
CA LYS A 155 -17.13 -2.85 -13.49
C LYS A 155 -16.80 -1.63 -14.35
N GLN A 156 -16.54 -0.46 -13.73
CA GLN A 156 -16.13 0.73 -14.47
C GLN A 156 -14.82 0.54 -15.27
N ILE A 157 -13.85 -0.18 -14.72
CA ILE A 157 -12.60 -0.51 -15.44
C ILE A 157 -12.89 -1.47 -16.61
N LYS A 158 -13.69 -2.52 -16.39
CA LYS A 158 -14.07 -3.48 -17.45
C LYS A 158 -14.87 -2.82 -18.56
N ASP A 159 -15.85 -2.00 -18.22
CA ASP A 159 -16.63 -1.20 -19.17
C ASP A 159 -15.71 -0.27 -19.98
N PHE A 160 -14.76 0.39 -19.31
CA PHE A 160 -13.75 1.21 -19.99
C PHE A 160 -12.90 0.36 -20.96
N LEU A 161 -12.48 -0.84 -20.58
CA LEU A 161 -11.70 -1.74 -21.44
C LEU A 161 -12.54 -2.44 -22.54
N GLY A 162 -13.87 -2.34 -22.50
CA GLY A 162 -14.76 -3.08 -23.40
C GLY A 162 -14.80 -4.59 -23.10
N LYS A 163 -14.60 -4.98 -21.85
CA LYS A 163 -14.53 -6.38 -21.35
C LYS A 163 -15.70 -6.74 -20.42
N GLY A 164 -16.88 -6.19 -20.68
CA GLY A 164 -18.10 -6.40 -19.89
C GLY A 164 -18.85 -7.67 -20.23
#